data_AF-A0A3D5AD13-F1
#
_entry.id   AF-A0A3D5AD13-F1
#
_cell.length_a   1.000
_cell.length_b   1.000
_cell.length_c   1.000
_cell.angle_alpha   90.00
_cell.angle_beta   90.00
_cell.angle_gamma   90.00
#
_symmetry.space_group_name_H-M   'P 1'
#
loop_
_entity.id
_entity.type
_entity.pdbx_description
1 polymer ?
#
loop_
_entity_poly.entity_id
_entity_poly.type
_entity_poly.pdbx_seq_one_letter_code
_entity_poly.pdbx_strand_id
1 'polypeptide(L)'
;MTKKEAYPLLTSLLLMICLLTNSILYAQNKQIDQTISGFVYNSTTGQALQNATIEIMGLHLRQTKTNVDGRFVFEHIPIGRYELKTSLIGY
;
A
#
# COMPACT_ATOMS: atom_id res chain seq x y z
N MET A 1 51.54 -20.24 1.29
CA MET A 1 50.49 -20.25 0.25
C MET A 1 50.98 -19.41 -0.92
N THR A 2 51.27 -20.03 -2.05
CA THR A 2 51.82 -19.37 -3.25
C THR A 2 50.75 -18.49 -3.91
N LYS A 3 51.15 -17.35 -4.51
CA LYS A 3 50.21 -16.39 -5.14
C LYS A 3 49.22 -17.05 -6.13
N LYS A 4 49.63 -18.14 -6.78
CA LYS A 4 48.83 -18.95 -7.72
C LYS A 4 47.54 -19.53 -7.11
N GLU A 5 47.56 -19.90 -5.83
CA GLU A 5 46.40 -20.44 -5.10
C GLU A 5 45.50 -19.33 -4.51
N ALA A 6 46.02 -18.11 -4.37
CA ALA A 6 45.30 -16.99 -3.76
C ALA A 6 44.34 -16.29 -4.74
N TYR A 7 44.69 -16.19 -6.02
CA TYR A 7 43.84 -15.57 -7.04
C TYR A 7 42.48 -16.25 -7.26
N PRO A 8 42.38 -17.59 -7.42
CA PRO A 8 41.08 -18.25 -7.62
C PRO A 8 40.17 -18.18 -6.39
N LEU A 9 40.76 -18.16 -5.18
CA LEU A 9 40.02 -17.97 -3.93
C LEU A 9 39.48 -16.55 -3.81
N LEU A 10 40.30 -15.54 -4.17
CA LEU A 10 39.88 -14.14 -4.19
C LEU A 10 38.75 -13.91 -5.21
N THR A 11 38.86 -14.49 -6.42
CA THR A 11 37.81 -14.36 -7.44
C THR A 11 36.53 -15.09 -7.06
N SER A 12 36.63 -16.28 -6.46
CA SER A 12 35.46 -17.01 -5.93
C SER A 12 34.76 -16.22 -4.82
N LEU A 13 35.52 -15.61 -3.91
CA LEU A 13 34.98 -14.75 -2.85
C LEU A 13 34.27 -13.50 -3.42
N LEU A 14 34.88 -12.85 -4.42
CA LEU A 14 34.30 -11.69 -5.10
C LEU A 14 32.99 -12.05 -5.81
N LEU A 15 32.93 -13.20 -6.48
CA LEU A 15 31.74 -13.71 -7.18
C LEU A 15 30.61 -13.99 -6.19
N MET A 16 30.93 -14.61 -5.05
CA MET A 16 29.97 -14.90 -3.99
C MET A 16 29.38 -13.61 -3.39
N ILE A 17 30.22 -12.58 -3.15
CA ILE A 17 29.76 -11.27 -2.67
C ILE A 17 28.80 -10.61 -3.69
N CYS A 18 29.15 -10.60 -4.98
CA CYS A 18 28.26 -10.06 -6.03
C CYS A 18 26.91 -10.77 -6.13
N LEU A 19 26.88 -12.09 -5.93
CA LEU A 19 25.63 -12.88 -5.93
C LEU A 19 24.77 -12.59 -4.70
N LEU A 20 25.40 -12.40 -3.54
CA LEU A 20 24.71 -12.10 -2.27
C LEU A 20 24.17 -10.67 -2.21
N THR A 21 24.81 -9.69 -2.87
CA THR A 21 24.31 -8.30 -2.90
C THR A 21 23.01 -8.13 -3.68
N ASN A 22 22.73 -9.00 -4.65
CA ASN A 22 21.49 -8.94 -5.45
C ASN A 22 20.24 -9.28 -4.62
N SER A 23 20.34 -10.19 -3.65
CA SER A 23 19.22 -10.62 -2.80
C SER A 23 18.76 -9.51 -1.84
N ILE A 24 19.67 -8.61 -1.46
CA ILE A 24 19.47 -7.61 -0.43
C ILE A 24 18.64 -6.41 -0.96
N LEU A 25 18.69 -6.12 -2.27
CA LEU A 25 17.92 -5.01 -2.86
C LEU A 25 16.39 -5.27 -2.88
N TYR A 26 15.96 -6.51 -3.09
CA TYR A 26 14.54 -6.82 -3.23
C TYR A 26 13.78 -6.95 -1.90
N ALA A 27 14.48 -7.08 -0.77
CA ALA A 27 13.86 -7.33 0.54
C ALA A 27 13.53 -6.06 1.36
N GLN A 28 13.96 -4.87 0.94
CA GLN A 28 13.98 -3.69 1.80
C GLN A 28 12.88 -2.64 1.56
N ASN A 29 12.11 -2.73 0.48
CA ASN A 29 11.10 -1.70 0.17
C ASN A 29 9.66 -2.17 0.43
N LYS A 30 9.38 -2.63 1.66
CA LYS A 30 7.99 -2.86 2.08
C LYS A 30 7.34 -1.49 2.30
N GLN A 31 6.56 -1.03 1.33
CA GLN A 31 5.70 0.13 1.52
C GLN A 31 4.73 -0.18 2.66
N ILE A 32 4.86 0.54 3.77
CA ILE A 32 3.95 0.37 4.90
C ILE A 32 2.62 1.02 4.51
N ASP A 33 1.59 0.21 4.48
CA ASP A 33 0.23 0.61 4.15
C ASP A 33 -0.71 0.41 5.33
N GLN A 34 -1.92 0.94 5.16
CA GLN A 34 -3.02 0.92 6.11
C GLN A 34 -4.33 0.66 5.37
N THR A 35 -5.33 0.27 6.16
CA THR A 35 -6.72 0.13 5.72
C THR A 35 -7.54 1.27 6.28
N ILE A 36 -8.20 2.03 5.40
CA ILE A 36 -9.16 3.07 5.79
C ILE A 36 -10.56 2.51 5.56
N SER A 37 -11.38 2.44 6.61
CA SER A 37 -12.75 1.93 6.51
C SER A 37 -13.69 2.72 7.41
N GLY A 38 -14.97 2.68 7.07
CA GLY A 38 -16.01 3.36 7.84
C GLY A 38 -17.39 3.09 7.27
N PHE A 39 -18.35 3.89 7.72
CA PHE A 39 -19.74 3.79 7.34
C PHE A 39 -20.34 5.16 7.02
N VAL A 40 -21.31 5.20 6.12
CA VAL A 40 -22.04 6.42 5.73
C VAL A 40 -23.53 6.21 6.00
N TYR A 41 -24.11 7.14 6.75
CA TYR A 41 -25.51 7.11 7.18
C TYR A 41 -26.18 8.47 6.98
N ASN A 42 -27.50 8.46 6.79
CA ASN A 42 -28.32 9.66 6.90
C ASN A 42 -28.37 10.10 8.37
N SER A 43 -27.97 11.33 8.67
CA SER A 43 -27.90 11.83 10.06
C SER A 43 -29.26 12.01 10.73
N THR A 44 -30.34 12.16 9.95
CA THR A 44 -31.71 12.36 10.45
C THR A 44 -32.42 11.02 10.66
N THR A 45 -32.30 10.09 9.70
CA THR A 45 -33.03 8.81 9.75
C THR A 45 -32.21 7.65 10.30
N GLY A 46 -30.88 7.80 10.40
CA GLY A 46 -29.96 6.74 10.77
C GLY A 46 -29.79 5.65 9.70
N GLN A 47 -30.44 5.78 8.53
CA GLN A 47 -30.40 4.77 7.48
C GLN A 47 -29.03 4.72 6.80
N ALA A 48 -28.55 3.51 6.52
CA ALA A 48 -27.35 3.27 5.74
C ALA A 48 -27.50 3.82 4.33
N LEU A 49 -26.46 4.52 3.86
CA LEU A 49 -26.43 5.10 2.53
C LEU A 49 -25.59 4.22 1.60
N GLN A 50 -26.27 3.38 0.81
CA GLN A 50 -25.64 2.57 -0.23
C GLN A 50 -25.23 3.43 -1.43
N ASN A 51 -24.16 3.04 -2.13
CA ASN A 51 -23.65 3.68 -3.35
C ASN A 51 -23.15 5.12 -3.16
N ALA A 52 -22.97 5.59 -1.92
CA ALA A 52 -22.24 6.81 -1.65
C ALA A 52 -20.80 6.63 -2.14
N THR A 53 -20.29 7.61 -2.88
CA THR A 53 -18.94 7.62 -3.40
C THR A 53 -18.03 8.26 -2.36
N ILE A 54 -16.94 7.58 -2.01
CA ILE A 54 -15.88 8.11 -1.16
C ILE A 54 -14.63 8.23 -2.03
N GLU A 55 -13.98 9.38 -1.98
CA GLU A 55 -12.75 9.67 -2.71
C GLU A 55 -11.68 10.12 -1.70
N ILE A 56 -10.47 9.57 -1.82
CA ILE A 56 -9.32 10.04 -1.06
C ILE A 56 -8.65 11.16 -1.83
N MET A 57 -8.74 12.39 -1.32
CA MET A 57 -8.15 13.56 -1.96
C MET A 57 -6.62 13.43 -2.04
N GLY A 58 -6.03 13.89 -3.15
CA GLY A 58 -4.59 13.86 -3.38
C GLY A 58 -4.03 12.51 -3.84
N LEU A 59 -4.81 11.42 -3.78
CA LEU A 59 -4.48 10.14 -4.40
C LEU A 59 -5.25 9.99 -5.71
N HIS A 60 -4.54 10.02 -6.84
CA HIS A 60 -5.16 9.88 -8.16
C HIS A 60 -6.02 8.60 -8.23
N LEU A 61 -7.27 8.78 -8.62
CA LEU A 61 -8.24 7.71 -8.90
C LEU A 61 -8.52 6.76 -7.71
N ARG A 62 -8.29 7.18 -6.46
CA ARG A 62 -8.68 6.40 -5.28
C ARG A 62 -10.08 6.76 -4.79
N GLN A 63 -11.04 6.07 -5.38
CA GLN A 63 -12.45 6.11 -4.98
C GLN A 63 -13.01 4.71 -4.72
N THR A 64 -14.01 4.64 -3.86
CA THR A 64 -14.81 3.43 -3.60
C THR A 64 -16.27 3.82 -3.36
N LYS A 65 -17.16 2.83 -3.28
CA LYS A 65 -18.58 3.04 -2.96
C LYS A 65 -18.98 2.25 -1.72
N THR A 66 -19.93 2.79 -0.97
CA THR A 66 -20.54 2.08 0.15
C THR A 66 -21.41 0.91 -0.31
N ASN A 67 -21.40 -0.18 0.47
CA ASN A 67 -22.28 -1.32 0.27
C ASN A 67 -23.70 -1.08 0.85
N VAL A 68 -24.54 -2.12 0.87
CA VAL A 68 -25.93 -2.07 1.41
C VAL A 68 -26.01 -1.64 2.89
N ASP A 69 -24.96 -1.91 3.67
CA ASP A 69 -24.86 -1.53 5.08
C ASP A 69 -24.23 -0.13 5.27
N GLY A 70 -23.96 0.60 4.18
CA GLY A 70 -23.30 1.89 4.20
C GLY A 70 -21.78 1.79 4.41
N ARG A 71 -21.20 0.59 4.44
CA ARG A 71 -19.78 0.35 4.73
C ARG A 71 -18.90 0.61 3.50
N PHE A 72 -17.75 1.25 3.71
CA PHE A 72 -16.68 1.37 2.70
C PHE A 72 -15.33 0.88 3.23
N VAL A 73 -14.46 0.46 2.32
CA VAL A 73 -13.08 0.03 2.63
C VAL A 73 -12.14 0.48 1.51
N PHE A 74 -10.99 1.01 1.92
CA PHE A 74 -9.80 1.17 1.12
C PHE A 74 -8.67 0.36 1.73
N GLU A 75 -8.08 -0.53 0.93
CA GLU A 75 -6.92 -1.33 1.31
C GLU A 75 -5.67 -0.77 0.64
N HIS A 76 -4.50 -1.10 1.19
CA HIS A 76 -3.19 -0.74 0.63
C HIS A 76 -3.01 0.78 0.44
N ILE A 77 -3.56 1.58 1.36
CA ILE A 77 -3.35 3.03 1.37
C ILE A 77 -2.02 3.31 2.07
N PRO A 78 -1.08 4.06 1.49
CA PRO A 78 0.15 4.42 2.19
C PRO A 78 -0.15 5.09 3.54
N ILE A 79 0.73 4.91 4.52
CA ILE A 79 0.57 5.65 5.78
C ILE A 79 0.67 7.15 5.52
N GLY A 80 -0.31 7.90 6.01
CA GLY A 80 -0.38 9.34 5.79
C GLY A 80 -1.66 9.95 6.33
N ARG A 81 -1.72 11.29 6.29
CA ARG A 81 -2.94 12.05 6.53
C ARG A 81 -3.63 12.30 5.20
N TYR A 82 -4.92 12.02 5.16
CA TYR A 82 -5.74 12.15 3.97
C TYR A 82 -7.03 12.87 4.30
N GLU A 83 -7.53 13.62 3.33
CA GLU A 83 -8.89 14.15 3.34
C GLU A 83 -9.78 13.20 2.55
N LEU A 84 -10.95 12.90 3.10
CA LEU A 84 -11.96 12.10 2.43
C LEU A 84 -13.07 13.02 1.95
N LYS A 85 -13.43 12.87 0.67
CA LYS A 85 -14.62 13.50 0.11
C LYS A 85 -15.70 12.45 -0.07
N THR A 86 -16.88 12.70 0.45
CA THR A 86 -18.04 11.82 0.30
C THR A 86 -19.12 12.53 -0.52
N SER A 87 -19.72 11.82 -1.47
CA SER A 87 -20.82 12.33 -2.29
C SER A 87 -21.84 11.25 -2.61
N LEU A 88 -23.11 11.63 -2.67
CA LEU A 88 -24.20 10.76 -3.08
C LEU A 88 -25.25 11.60 -3.80
N ILE A 89 -25.77 11.13 -4.93
CA ILE A 89 -26.79 11.87 -5.68
C ILE A 89 -28.04 12.01 -4.79
N GLY A 90 -28.49 13.25 -4.58
CA GLY A 90 -29.66 13.56 -3.76
C GLY A 90 -29.37 13.81 -2.27
N TYR A 91 -28.09 13.96 -1.89
CA TYR A 91 -27.63 14.26 -0.53
C TYR A 91 -26.67 15.45 -0.51
#